data_AF-A0A1D7YLJ7-F1
#
_entry.id   AF-A0A1D7YLJ7-F1
#
_cell.length_a   1.000
_cell.length_b   1.000
_cell.length_c   1.000
_cell.angle_alpha   90.00
_cell.angle_beta   90.00
_cell.angle_gamma   90.00
#
_symmetry.space_group_name_H-M   'P 1'
#
loop_
_entity.id
_entity.type
_entity.pdbx_description
1 polymer ?
#
loop_
_entity_poly.entity_id
_entity_poly.type
_entity_poly.pdbx_seq_one_letter_code
_entity_poly.pdbx_strand_id
1 'polypeptide(L)'
;MSVSLTKGGNVSLSKQAPGLTAVTVGLGWQAGTGCELDASALLCDRSGKVLSDEHFVFFNNLSSPDGSVRHSGGGSPVDGDDQRIQVDLTRVPDRVEKIVFPVSVYDDAGRGQTFGQVHRAHIRVLDQDNGTELARYDLAAGGLSAETALVFGELYRHGAEWKFRAIGQGYASGLAGIATDYGVAVLKDAAPSQAPSPNPPPATAPQTSAGPYAPPAPPNPPVAGPSAPAFTTSPSPTGSSTVTCFFDPNHGPGTTTVSWSPQWGVPRPVQTCGGCAQRVQTTAPPFYTPPQQGYPQPVAQGYPQQGYPQQGYPQQGYAQPYADHDHHQQGGGRRFGTGALIGAGAAGLIGGALLNEAFDDDEPEVVVNNFYED
;
A
#
# COMPACT_ATOMS: atom_id res chain seq x y z
N MET A 1 9.15 -30.81 1.32
CA MET A 1 10.18 -29.90 0.78
C MET A 1 9.43 -28.77 0.09
N SER A 2 9.90 -27.52 0.19
CA SER A 2 9.26 -26.38 -0.47
C SER A 2 9.23 -26.57 -1.98
N VAL A 3 8.14 -26.16 -2.63
CA VAL A 3 8.02 -26.15 -4.09
C VAL A 3 8.35 -24.76 -4.62
N SER A 4 9.52 -24.63 -5.24
CA SER A 4 9.90 -23.44 -6.00
C SER A 4 9.09 -23.34 -7.29
N LEU A 5 8.39 -22.23 -7.50
CA LEU A 5 7.55 -21.95 -8.66
C LEU A 5 8.21 -20.94 -9.60
N THR A 6 7.86 -21.03 -10.88
CA THR A 6 8.08 -19.97 -11.88
C THR A 6 6.79 -19.18 -12.10
N LYS A 7 6.85 -18.06 -12.84
CA LYS A 7 5.66 -17.25 -13.18
C LYS A 7 4.60 -18.11 -13.88
N GLY A 8 3.37 -18.11 -13.36
CA GLY A 8 2.26 -18.97 -13.81
C GLY A 8 2.20 -20.36 -13.15
N GLY A 9 3.29 -20.81 -12.52
CA GLY A 9 3.37 -22.07 -11.80
C GLY A 9 2.39 -22.14 -10.62
N ASN A 10 1.92 -23.34 -10.30
CA ASN A 10 0.99 -23.57 -9.19
C ASN A 10 1.21 -24.92 -8.51
N VAL A 11 0.79 -25.02 -7.25
CA VAL A 11 0.88 -26.23 -6.42
C VAL A 11 -0.38 -26.41 -5.59
N SER A 12 -0.77 -27.66 -5.31
CA SER A 12 -1.82 -27.96 -4.33
C SER A 12 -1.23 -27.99 -2.93
N LEU A 13 -1.69 -27.08 -2.07
CA LEU A 13 -1.23 -27.00 -0.69
C LEU A 13 -1.75 -28.17 0.13
N SER A 14 -3.00 -28.60 -0.12
CA SER A 14 -3.59 -29.79 0.50
C SER A 14 -2.81 -31.09 0.20
N LYS A 15 -2.02 -31.13 -0.89
CA LYS A 15 -1.12 -32.26 -1.21
C LYS A 15 0.28 -32.10 -0.62
N GLN A 16 0.76 -30.87 -0.40
CA GLN A 16 2.04 -30.61 0.29
C GLN A 16 1.91 -30.79 1.81
N ALA A 17 0.76 -30.37 2.37
CA ALA A 17 0.40 -30.49 3.77
C ALA A 17 -1.06 -31.02 3.88
N PRO A 18 -1.24 -32.34 3.98
CA PRO A 18 -2.57 -32.93 4.23
C PRO A 18 -3.15 -32.45 5.56
N GLY A 19 -4.37 -31.92 5.54
CA GLY A 19 -5.04 -31.39 6.73
C GLY A 19 -4.72 -29.91 7.06
N LEU A 20 -3.98 -29.20 6.19
CA LEU A 20 -3.64 -27.79 6.35
C LEU A 20 -4.88 -26.90 6.64
N THR A 21 -4.91 -26.30 7.82
CA THR A 21 -5.99 -25.42 8.31
C THR A 21 -5.68 -23.94 8.12
N ALA A 22 -4.42 -23.54 8.27
CA ALA A 22 -3.99 -22.15 8.16
C ALA A 22 -2.59 -22.04 7.53
N VAL A 23 -2.35 -20.91 6.87
CA VAL A 23 -1.04 -20.57 6.27
C VAL A 23 -0.59 -19.18 6.70
N THR A 24 0.72 -18.97 6.69
CA THR A 24 1.32 -17.63 6.67
C THR A 24 1.93 -17.38 5.30
N VAL A 25 1.41 -16.38 4.60
CA VAL A 25 2.02 -15.85 3.37
C VAL A 25 3.10 -14.87 3.77
N GLY A 26 4.35 -15.23 3.56
CA GLY A 26 5.52 -14.38 3.79
C GLY A 26 5.92 -13.65 2.51
N LEU A 27 6.14 -12.35 2.60
CA LEU A 27 6.60 -11.51 1.49
C LEU A 27 7.85 -10.77 1.94
N GLY A 28 8.89 -10.76 1.12
CA GLY A 28 10.14 -10.08 1.42
C GLY A 28 10.80 -9.50 0.18
N TRP A 29 11.70 -8.53 0.38
CA TRP A 29 12.37 -7.79 -0.69
C TRP A 29 13.63 -7.08 -0.20
N GLN A 30 14.38 -6.51 -1.13
CA GLN A 30 15.47 -5.58 -0.86
C GLN A 30 15.25 -4.34 -1.73
N ALA A 31 15.10 -3.17 -1.11
CA ALA A 31 14.80 -1.92 -1.81
C ALA A 31 15.82 -0.83 -1.47
N GLY A 32 15.98 0.14 -2.38
CA GLY A 32 16.79 1.34 -2.13
C GLY A 32 16.25 2.20 -0.98
N THR A 33 17.10 3.06 -0.42
CA THR A 33 16.74 3.92 0.73
C THR A 33 15.49 4.74 0.47
N GLY A 34 14.49 4.59 1.36
CA GLY A 34 13.23 5.31 1.31
C GLY A 34 12.18 4.74 0.36
N CYS A 35 12.46 3.65 -0.35
CA CYS A 35 11.47 2.87 -1.10
C CYS A 35 10.83 1.86 -0.14
N GLU A 36 9.65 2.20 0.36
CA GLU A 36 8.84 1.35 1.23
C GLU A 36 7.82 0.60 0.38
N LEU A 37 7.56 -0.67 0.70
CA LEU A 37 6.56 -1.49 0.04
C LEU A 37 5.54 -1.96 1.08
N ASP A 38 4.28 -2.06 0.67
CA ASP A 38 3.21 -2.64 1.46
C ASP A 38 2.55 -3.80 0.69
N ALA A 39 2.33 -4.91 1.40
CA ALA A 39 1.64 -6.10 0.96
C ALA A 39 0.18 -6.04 1.39
N SER A 40 -0.69 -6.62 0.57
CA SER A 40 -2.12 -6.63 0.83
C SER A 40 -2.73 -7.98 0.45
N ALA A 41 -3.99 -8.18 0.81
CA ALA A 41 -4.81 -9.30 0.38
C ALA A 41 -6.20 -8.84 -0.09
N LEU A 42 -6.66 -9.39 -1.21
CA LEU A 42 -7.99 -9.15 -1.77
C LEU A 42 -8.76 -10.47 -1.76
N LEU A 43 -9.82 -10.57 -0.94
CA LEU A 43 -10.66 -11.78 -0.88
C LEU A 43 -11.76 -11.65 -1.94
N CYS A 44 -11.62 -12.43 -3.01
CA CYS A 44 -12.41 -12.29 -4.23
C CYS A 44 -13.36 -13.47 -4.46
N ASP A 45 -14.49 -13.16 -5.08
CA ASP A 45 -15.52 -14.11 -5.49
C ASP A 45 -15.19 -14.82 -6.82
N ARG A 46 -16.16 -15.59 -7.33
CA ARG A 46 -16.05 -16.30 -8.61
C ARG A 46 -15.94 -15.38 -9.83
N SER A 47 -16.45 -14.15 -9.75
CA SER A 47 -16.26 -13.14 -10.80
C SER A 47 -14.86 -12.52 -10.77
N GLY A 48 -14.08 -12.83 -9.73
CA GLY A 48 -12.75 -12.26 -9.50
C GLY A 48 -12.80 -10.85 -8.89
N LYS A 49 -13.92 -10.48 -8.26
CA LYS A 49 -14.09 -9.16 -7.60
C LYS A 49 -14.12 -9.32 -6.08
N VAL A 50 -13.65 -8.30 -5.35
CA VAL A 50 -13.76 -8.28 -3.89
C VAL A 50 -15.23 -8.33 -3.45
N LEU A 51 -15.49 -8.98 -2.32
CA LEU A 51 -16.84 -9.13 -1.77
C LEU A 51 -17.41 -7.82 -1.21
N SER A 52 -16.53 -6.96 -0.68
CA SER A 52 -16.77 -5.57 -0.29
C SER A 52 -15.42 -4.88 -0.10
N ASP A 53 -15.42 -3.56 0.09
CA ASP A 53 -14.18 -2.81 0.38
C ASP A 53 -13.49 -3.30 1.67
N GLU A 54 -14.25 -3.84 2.65
CA GLU A 54 -13.70 -4.42 3.88
C GLU A 54 -12.95 -5.75 3.63
N HIS A 55 -13.16 -6.39 2.48
CA HIS A 55 -12.45 -7.60 2.05
C HIS A 55 -11.15 -7.27 1.27
N PHE A 56 -10.77 -5.99 1.22
CA PHE A 56 -9.42 -5.54 0.91
C PHE A 56 -8.65 -5.33 2.23
N VAL A 57 -7.70 -6.20 2.51
CA VAL A 57 -6.89 -6.23 3.74
C VAL A 57 -5.51 -5.66 3.45
N PHE A 58 -5.09 -4.61 4.16
CA PHE A 58 -3.86 -3.84 3.93
C PHE A 58 -3.48 -3.06 5.20
N PHE A 59 -2.43 -2.22 5.18
CA PHE A 59 -1.95 -1.50 6.38
C PHE A 59 -3.02 -0.75 7.20
N ASN A 60 -4.08 -0.22 6.57
CA ASN A 60 -5.17 0.51 7.24
C ASN A 60 -6.45 -0.35 7.47
N ASN A 61 -6.48 -1.59 7.00
CA ASN A 61 -7.53 -2.56 7.28
C ASN A 61 -6.89 -3.93 7.55
N LEU A 62 -6.46 -4.17 8.79
CA LEU A 62 -5.58 -5.28 9.11
C LEU A 62 -6.25 -6.67 9.13
N SER A 63 -7.57 -6.79 8.96
CA SER A 63 -8.27 -8.08 8.97
C SER A 63 -9.54 -8.08 8.13
N SER A 64 -9.89 -9.22 7.54
CA SER A 64 -11.18 -9.40 6.86
C SER A 64 -12.35 -9.46 7.87
N PRO A 65 -13.60 -9.15 7.48
CA PRO A 65 -14.76 -9.17 8.39
C PRO A 65 -15.05 -10.54 9.01
N ASP A 66 -14.75 -11.61 8.29
CA ASP A 66 -14.82 -13.01 8.76
C ASP A 66 -13.61 -13.42 9.64
N GLY A 67 -12.58 -12.59 9.73
CA GLY A 67 -11.33 -12.86 10.43
C GLY A 67 -10.53 -14.03 9.85
N SER A 68 -10.79 -14.44 8.60
CA SER A 68 -10.02 -15.48 7.92
C SER A 68 -8.68 -14.98 7.39
N VAL A 69 -8.52 -13.68 7.12
CA VAL A 69 -7.27 -13.08 6.65
C VAL A 69 -6.84 -11.96 7.59
N ARG A 70 -5.56 -11.94 7.98
CA ARG A 70 -4.99 -10.94 8.88
C ARG A 70 -3.59 -10.47 8.43
N HIS A 71 -3.43 -9.18 8.20
CA HIS A 71 -2.13 -8.54 7.94
C HIS A 71 -1.36 -8.34 9.27
N SER A 72 -0.03 -8.51 9.26
CA SER A 72 0.78 -8.35 10.47
C SER A 72 0.82 -6.91 11.01
N GLY A 73 0.59 -5.91 10.15
CA GLY A 73 0.64 -4.49 10.51
C GLY A 73 2.05 -3.86 10.41
N GLY A 74 2.96 -4.52 9.71
CA GLY A 74 4.37 -4.11 9.65
C GLY A 74 5.19 -4.58 10.85
N GLY A 75 6.51 -4.42 10.77
CA GLY A 75 7.46 -4.84 11.80
C GLY A 75 8.88 -4.98 11.25
N SER A 76 9.81 -5.42 12.08
CA SER A 76 11.13 -5.83 11.60
C SER A 76 11.01 -7.12 10.78
N PRO A 77 11.79 -7.30 9.69
CA PRO A 77 11.74 -8.52 8.90
C PRO A 77 12.06 -9.77 9.72
N VAL A 78 11.32 -10.86 9.48
CA VAL A 78 11.45 -12.13 10.20
C VAL A 78 11.72 -13.25 9.19
N ASP A 79 12.83 -13.97 9.37
CA ASP A 79 13.30 -15.04 8.48
C ASP A 79 13.42 -14.65 6.99
N GLY A 80 13.60 -13.35 6.72
CA GLY A 80 13.63 -12.77 5.37
C GLY A 80 12.27 -12.32 4.82
N ASP A 81 11.18 -12.40 5.59
CA ASP A 81 9.90 -11.76 5.23
C ASP A 81 9.81 -10.38 5.88
N ASP A 82 9.72 -9.32 5.08
CA ASP A 82 9.45 -7.96 5.54
C ASP A 82 8.01 -7.81 6.04
N GLN A 83 7.05 -8.50 5.41
CA GLN A 83 5.65 -8.53 5.83
C GLN A 83 5.04 -9.93 5.74
N ARG A 84 4.02 -10.20 6.56
CA ARG A 84 3.36 -11.50 6.67
C ARG A 84 1.84 -11.33 6.72
N ILE A 85 1.13 -12.15 5.97
CA ILE A 85 -0.34 -12.23 5.96
C ILE A 85 -0.76 -13.63 6.39
N GLN A 86 -1.49 -13.72 7.49
CA GLN A 86 -2.04 -14.96 8.03
C GLN A 86 -3.38 -15.25 7.34
N VAL A 87 -3.62 -16.51 6.97
CA VAL A 87 -4.87 -16.97 6.36
C VAL A 87 -5.34 -18.26 7.05
N ASP A 88 -6.46 -18.21 7.76
CA ASP A 88 -7.18 -19.38 8.27
C ASP A 88 -8.13 -19.88 7.18
N LEU A 89 -7.70 -20.93 6.47
CA LEU A 89 -8.40 -21.54 5.34
C LEU A 89 -9.75 -22.16 5.75
N THR A 90 -9.94 -22.46 7.05
CA THR A 90 -11.19 -23.03 7.58
C THR A 90 -12.26 -21.97 7.81
N ARG A 91 -11.84 -20.71 8.02
CA ARG A 91 -12.73 -19.55 8.21
C ARG A 91 -13.08 -18.82 6.92
N VAL A 92 -12.33 -19.04 5.84
CA VAL A 92 -12.58 -18.40 4.54
C VAL A 92 -13.98 -18.77 4.04
N PRO A 93 -14.91 -17.82 3.88
CA PRO A 93 -16.28 -18.13 3.44
C PRO A 93 -16.31 -18.78 2.05
N ASP A 94 -17.28 -19.66 1.77
CA ASP A 94 -17.38 -20.35 0.47
C ASP A 94 -17.64 -19.43 -0.73
N ARG A 95 -18.08 -18.19 -0.48
CA ARG A 95 -18.19 -17.13 -1.49
C ARG A 95 -16.82 -16.55 -1.92
N VAL A 96 -15.74 -16.82 -1.18
CA VAL A 96 -14.36 -16.49 -1.54
C VAL A 96 -13.76 -17.66 -2.30
N GLU A 97 -13.55 -17.47 -3.60
CA GLU A 97 -12.93 -18.47 -4.48
C GLU A 97 -11.41 -18.30 -4.53
N LYS A 98 -10.91 -17.08 -4.27
CA LYS A 98 -9.48 -16.79 -4.21
C LYS A 98 -9.12 -15.60 -3.33
N ILE A 99 -7.90 -15.62 -2.83
CA ILE A 99 -7.27 -14.55 -2.06
C ILE A 99 -6.01 -14.14 -2.84
N VAL A 100 -6.01 -12.92 -3.38
CA VAL A 100 -4.92 -12.39 -4.21
C VAL A 100 -4.00 -11.55 -3.35
N PHE A 101 -2.69 -11.62 -3.58
CA PHE A 101 -1.67 -10.90 -2.80
C PHE A 101 -0.94 -9.85 -3.64
N PRO A 102 -1.43 -8.59 -3.67
CA PRO A 102 -0.68 -7.45 -4.16
C PRO A 102 0.49 -7.09 -3.26
N VAL A 103 1.53 -6.50 -3.85
CA VAL A 103 2.52 -5.64 -3.19
C VAL A 103 2.62 -4.36 -3.98
N SER A 104 2.68 -3.22 -3.31
CA SER A 104 2.82 -1.90 -3.94
C SER A 104 3.88 -1.07 -3.25
N VAL A 105 4.55 -0.21 -4.02
CA VAL A 105 5.38 0.86 -3.45
C VAL A 105 4.46 1.84 -2.72
N TYR A 106 4.80 2.15 -1.47
CA TYR A 106 4.13 3.15 -0.66
C TYR A 106 4.62 4.55 -1.09
N ASP A 107 3.96 5.13 -2.10
CA ASP A 107 4.32 6.44 -2.65
C ASP A 107 3.64 7.58 -1.88
N ASP A 108 4.44 8.29 -1.09
CA ASP A 108 4.16 9.67 -0.68
C ASP A 108 4.38 10.59 -1.90
N ALA A 109 3.33 10.63 -2.75
CA ALA A 109 3.28 11.10 -4.13
C ALA A 109 4.38 12.09 -4.55
N GLY A 110 5.46 11.56 -5.15
CA GLY A 110 6.48 12.41 -5.79
C GLY A 110 7.91 11.86 -5.79
N ARG A 111 8.15 10.67 -5.23
CA ARG A 111 9.53 10.13 -5.12
C ARG A 111 10.01 9.38 -6.36
N GLY A 112 9.13 9.09 -7.31
CA GLY A 112 9.46 8.39 -8.56
C GLY A 112 9.93 6.95 -8.34
N GLN A 113 9.49 6.33 -7.25
CA GLN A 113 9.92 4.99 -6.83
C GLN A 113 9.13 3.91 -7.57
N THR A 114 9.82 2.85 -7.99
CA THR A 114 9.25 1.77 -8.80
C THR A 114 9.86 0.42 -8.43
N PHE A 115 9.22 -0.66 -8.87
CA PHE A 115 9.75 -2.02 -8.72
C PHE A 115 11.09 -2.25 -9.43
N GLY A 116 11.51 -1.37 -10.36
CA GLY A 116 12.87 -1.38 -10.91
C GLY A 116 13.98 -1.13 -9.87
N GLN A 117 13.63 -0.57 -8.70
CA GLN A 117 14.54 -0.36 -7.56
C GLN A 117 14.47 -1.50 -6.51
N VAL A 118 13.70 -2.55 -6.79
CA VAL A 118 13.40 -3.66 -5.88
C VAL A 118 14.11 -4.92 -6.37
N HIS A 119 14.79 -5.62 -5.46
CA HIS A 119 15.62 -6.78 -5.73
C HIS A 119 15.30 -7.90 -4.75
N ARG A 120 15.57 -9.16 -5.14
CA ARG A 120 15.30 -10.35 -4.31
C ARG A 120 13.88 -10.39 -3.72
N ALA A 121 12.90 -9.87 -4.45
CA ALA A 121 11.51 -9.89 -4.01
C ALA A 121 10.96 -11.32 -4.10
N HIS A 122 10.29 -11.79 -3.06
CA HIS A 122 9.66 -13.11 -3.04
C HIS A 122 8.29 -13.10 -2.37
N ILE A 123 7.49 -14.09 -2.72
CA ILE A 123 6.34 -14.55 -1.94
C ILE A 123 6.55 -16.03 -1.59
N ARG A 124 6.17 -16.43 -0.38
CA ARG A 124 6.15 -17.83 0.04
C ARG A 124 4.93 -18.14 0.89
N VAL A 125 4.55 -19.42 0.88
CA VAL A 125 3.45 -19.95 1.68
C VAL A 125 4.04 -20.91 2.71
N LEU A 126 3.90 -20.56 3.98
CA LEU A 126 4.31 -21.34 5.13
C LEU A 126 3.08 -22.02 5.74
N ASP A 127 3.20 -23.29 6.12
CA ASP A 127 2.28 -23.96 7.04
C ASP A 127 2.32 -23.22 8.40
N GLN A 128 1.18 -22.78 8.91
CA GLN A 128 1.14 -21.99 10.13
C GLN A 128 1.47 -22.82 11.38
N ASP A 129 1.12 -24.12 11.41
CA ASP A 129 1.23 -24.96 12.61
C ASP A 129 2.68 -25.33 12.94
N ASN A 130 3.53 -25.47 11.90
CA ASN A 130 4.91 -25.95 12.05
C ASN A 130 5.97 -25.09 11.32
N GLY A 131 5.56 -24.06 10.58
CA GLY A 131 6.48 -23.14 9.88
C GLY A 131 7.12 -23.70 8.60
N THR A 132 6.69 -24.86 8.11
CA THR A 132 7.26 -25.46 6.89
C THR A 132 6.91 -24.63 5.66
N GLU A 133 7.91 -24.26 4.87
CA GLU A 133 7.69 -23.63 3.57
C GLU A 133 7.14 -24.67 2.58
N LEU A 134 5.91 -24.43 2.12
CA LEU A 134 5.16 -25.30 1.20
C LEU A 134 5.40 -24.91 -0.25
N ALA A 135 5.48 -23.60 -0.51
CA ALA A 135 5.67 -23.04 -1.84
C ALA A 135 6.44 -21.71 -1.77
N ARG A 136 7.24 -21.43 -2.79
CA ARG A 136 7.98 -20.17 -2.93
C ARG A 136 7.97 -19.70 -4.39
N TYR A 137 7.87 -18.40 -4.60
CA TYR A 137 8.08 -17.76 -5.89
C TYR A 137 8.96 -16.52 -5.71
N ASP A 138 10.15 -16.58 -6.30
CA ASP A 138 11.09 -15.47 -6.38
C ASP A 138 10.84 -14.68 -7.68
N LEU A 139 10.69 -13.36 -7.57
CA LEU A 139 10.55 -12.48 -8.73
C LEU A 139 11.90 -12.39 -9.46
N ALA A 140 11.88 -12.64 -10.77
CA ALA A 140 13.08 -12.54 -11.60
C ALA A 140 13.68 -11.12 -11.54
N ALA A 141 15.01 -11.04 -11.42
CA ALA A 141 15.73 -9.77 -11.42
C ALA A 141 15.48 -9.02 -12.75
N GLY A 142 15.09 -7.74 -12.66
CA GLY A 142 14.70 -6.95 -13.84
C GLY A 142 13.34 -7.34 -14.46
N GLY A 143 12.56 -8.22 -13.83
CA GLY A 143 11.24 -8.63 -14.31
C GLY A 143 10.15 -7.55 -14.22
N LEU A 144 10.45 -6.43 -13.57
CA LEU A 144 9.65 -5.19 -13.49
C LEU A 144 10.60 -3.99 -13.57
N SER A 145 10.08 -2.85 -14.03
CA SER A 145 10.86 -1.62 -14.17
C SER A 145 10.05 -0.36 -13.83
N ALA A 146 9.03 -0.04 -14.63
CA ALA A 146 8.22 1.17 -14.48
C ALA A 146 7.01 0.98 -13.54
N GLU A 147 6.74 -0.26 -13.13
CA GLU A 147 5.58 -0.61 -12.33
C GLU A 147 5.74 -0.18 -10.87
N THR A 148 4.64 0.28 -10.27
CA THR A 148 4.57 0.71 -8.86
C THR A 148 3.75 -0.26 -7.99
N ALA A 149 3.13 -1.27 -8.60
CA ALA A 149 2.54 -2.41 -7.91
C ALA A 149 2.69 -3.73 -8.68
N LEU A 150 2.48 -4.84 -7.98
CA LEU A 150 2.68 -6.20 -8.44
C LEU A 150 1.62 -7.11 -7.80
N VAL A 151 0.89 -7.89 -8.60
CA VAL A 151 0.16 -9.06 -8.08
C VAL A 151 1.14 -10.22 -8.02
N PHE A 152 1.56 -10.59 -6.80
CA PHE A 152 2.64 -11.55 -6.59
C PHE A 152 2.17 -12.99 -6.80
N GLY A 153 1.02 -13.34 -6.22
CA GLY A 153 0.39 -14.65 -6.33
C GLY A 153 -1.05 -14.66 -5.81
N GLU A 154 -1.70 -15.82 -5.90
CA GLU A 154 -3.04 -16.05 -5.33
C GLU A 154 -3.13 -17.41 -4.64
N LEU A 155 -3.83 -17.47 -3.52
CA LEU A 155 -4.45 -18.70 -3.00
C LEU A 155 -5.80 -18.85 -3.69
N TYR A 156 -6.15 -20.02 -4.19
CA TYR A 156 -7.43 -20.26 -4.86
C TYR A 156 -7.98 -21.65 -4.59
N ARG A 157 -9.31 -21.77 -4.58
CA ARG A 157 -10.02 -23.05 -4.48
C ARG A 157 -9.97 -23.78 -5.82
N HIS A 158 -9.76 -25.09 -5.78
CA HIS A 158 -9.86 -25.97 -6.93
C HIS A 158 -10.58 -27.25 -6.54
N GLY A 159 -11.91 -27.26 -6.70
CA GLY A 159 -12.76 -28.26 -6.06
C GLY A 159 -12.74 -28.06 -4.54
N ALA A 160 -12.39 -29.10 -3.78
CA ALA A 160 -12.24 -29.03 -2.33
C ALA A 160 -10.81 -28.69 -1.85
N GLU A 161 -9.84 -28.56 -2.76
CA GLU A 161 -8.44 -28.27 -2.40
C GLU A 161 -8.13 -26.77 -2.45
N TRP A 162 -7.24 -26.32 -1.57
CA TRP A 162 -6.58 -25.02 -1.69
C TRP A 162 -5.27 -25.16 -2.48
N LYS A 163 -5.08 -24.27 -3.46
CA LYS A 163 -3.89 -24.19 -4.30
C LYS A 163 -3.25 -22.82 -4.19
N PHE A 164 -1.93 -22.75 -4.39
CA PHE A 164 -1.21 -21.49 -4.58
C PHE A 164 -0.75 -21.36 -6.03
N ARG A 165 -0.84 -20.16 -6.63
CA ARG A 165 -0.29 -19.83 -7.95
C ARG A 165 0.61 -18.59 -7.85
N ALA A 166 1.79 -18.69 -8.46
CA ALA A 166 2.67 -17.56 -8.73
C ALA A 166 2.12 -16.74 -9.91
N ILE A 167 1.86 -15.45 -9.72
CA ILE A 167 1.29 -14.57 -10.77
C ILE A 167 2.37 -13.66 -11.37
N GLY A 168 3.14 -12.96 -10.54
CA GLY A 168 4.23 -12.09 -11.00
C GLY A 168 3.80 -11.02 -12.01
N GLN A 169 2.61 -10.44 -11.89
CA GLN A 169 2.07 -9.46 -12.84
C GLN A 169 2.20 -8.03 -12.31
N GLY A 170 3.01 -7.21 -12.99
CA GLY A 170 3.20 -5.80 -12.67
C GLY A 170 2.07 -4.89 -13.13
N TYR A 171 1.95 -3.76 -12.44
CA TYR A 171 0.95 -2.71 -12.66
C TYR A 171 1.62 -1.32 -12.66
N ALA A 172 1.70 -0.70 -13.85
CA ALA A 172 2.13 0.69 -14.00
C ALA A 172 1.10 1.70 -13.47
N SER A 173 -0.18 1.30 -13.38
CA SER A 173 -1.27 2.02 -12.72
C SER A 173 -1.27 1.85 -11.19
N GLY A 174 -0.25 1.20 -10.63
CA GLY A 174 -0.07 1.00 -9.19
C GLY A 174 -1.21 0.25 -8.51
N LEU A 175 -1.30 0.41 -7.19
CA LEU A 175 -2.33 -0.24 -6.37
C LEU A 175 -3.74 0.18 -6.79
N ALA A 176 -3.94 1.42 -7.27
CA ALA A 176 -5.23 1.90 -7.77
C ALA A 176 -5.70 1.11 -9.02
N GLY A 177 -4.77 0.73 -9.90
CA GLY A 177 -5.05 -0.16 -11.03
C GLY A 177 -5.51 -1.55 -10.57
N ILE A 178 -4.74 -2.17 -9.66
CA ILE A 178 -5.11 -3.47 -9.06
C ILE A 178 -6.49 -3.38 -8.40
N ALA A 179 -6.71 -2.39 -7.53
CA ALA A 179 -7.96 -2.18 -6.82
C ALA A 179 -9.15 -2.02 -7.79
N THR A 180 -8.97 -1.32 -8.91
CA THR A 180 -9.98 -1.20 -9.98
C THR A 180 -10.26 -2.55 -10.67
N ASP A 181 -9.21 -3.29 -11.04
CA ASP A 181 -9.31 -4.60 -11.69
C ASP A 181 -9.98 -5.65 -10.80
N TYR A 182 -9.80 -5.55 -9.48
CA TYR A 182 -10.48 -6.40 -8.48
C TYR A 182 -11.78 -5.78 -7.93
N GLY A 183 -12.23 -4.63 -8.43
CA GLY A 183 -13.55 -4.05 -8.13
C GLY A 183 -13.72 -3.39 -6.76
N VAL A 184 -12.62 -3.04 -6.09
CA VAL A 184 -12.65 -2.17 -4.90
C VAL A 184 -13.16 -0.79 -5.31
N ALA A 185 -14.03 -0.18 -4.52
CA ALA A 185 -14.58 1.15 -4.77
C ALA A 185 -13.57 2.25 -4.43
N VAL A 186 -12.45 2.29 -5.14
CA VAL A 186 -11.56 3.45 -5.14
C VAL A 186 -12.36 4.65 -5.64
N LEU A 187 -12.54 5.67 -4.79
CA LEU A 187 -13.14 6.94 -5.20
C LEU A 187 -12.36 7.47 -6.40
N LYS A 188 -13.03 7.62 -7.55
CA LYS A 188 -12.44 8.10 -8.80
C LYS A 188 -12.15 9.60 -8.75
N ASP A 189 -11.13 9.95 -7.97
CA ASP A 189 -10.49 11.27 -7.91
C ASP A 189 -8.98 11.03 -7.65
N ALA A 190 -8.04 11.34 -8.53
CA ALA A 190 -8.13 11.88 -9.88
C ALA A 190 -7.06 11.21 -10.78
N ALA A 191 -7.22 11.27 -12.10
CA ALA A 191 -6.11 11.00 -13.01
C ALA A 191 -4.93 11.95 -12.69
N PRO A 192 -3.66 11.54 -12.91
CA PRO A 192 -2.53 12.46 -12.76
C PRO A 192 -2.81 13.70 -13.62
N SER A 193 -2.84 14.86 -12.98
CA SER A 193 -3.17 16.12 -13.63
C SER A 193 -2.14 16.37 -14.72
N GLN A 194 -2.49 16.11 -15.98
CA GLN A 194 -1.76 16.67 -17.10
C GLN A 194 -1.72 18.19 -16.87
N ALA A 195 -0.52 18.75 -16.76
CA ALA A 195 -0.38 20.20 -16.75
C ALA A 195 -1.12 20.74 -17.99
N PRO A 196 -2.01 21.74 -17.85
CA PRO A 196 -2.78 22.23 -18.97
C PRO A 196 -1.79 22.67 -20.06
N SER A 197 -1.90 22.06 -21.24
CA SER A 197 -1.15 22.53 -22.40
C SER A 197 -1.43 24.03 -22.57
N PRO A 198 -0.41 24.86 -22.81
CA PRO A 198 -0.65 26.28 -23.03
C PRO A 198 -1.63 26.42 -24.19
N ASN A 199 -2.75 27.10 -23.95
CA ASN A 199 -3.75 27.34 -24.99
C ASN A 199 -3.05 27.92 -26.22
N PRO A 200 -3.33 27.41 -27.43
CA PRO A 200 -2.88 28.10 -28.63
C PRO A 200 -3.42 29.54 -28.61
N PRO A 201 -2.63 30.53 -29.06
CA PRO A 201 -3.08 31.91 -29.05
C PRO A 201 -4.40 32.05 -29.84
N PRO A 202 -5.30 32.97 -29.44
CA PRO A 202 -6.60 33.11 -30.09
C PRO A 202 -6.44 33.27 -31.60
N ALA A 203 -7.07 32.39 -32.38
CA ALA A 203 -7.08 32.51 -33.82
C ALA A 203 -7.70 33.85 -34.21
N THR A 204 -6.97 34.65 -34.99
CA THR A 204 -7.42 35.95 -35.46
C THR A 204 -8.73 35.78 -36.22
N ALA A 205 -9.81 36.43 -35.77
CA ALA A 205 -11.08 36.41 -36.47
C ALA A 205 -10.89 36.96 -37.91
N PRO A 206 -11.46 36.31 -38.95
CA PRO A 206 -11.38 36.84 -40.31
C PRO A 206 -11.98 38.24 -40.38
N GLN A 207 -11.19 39.23 -40.79
CA GLN A 207 -11.70 40.58 -41.00
C GLN A 207 -12.62 40.59 -42.22
N THR A 208 -13.94 40.71 -41.98
CA THR A 208 -14.90 41.02 -43.03
C THR A 208 -14.62 42.42 -43.58
N SER A 209 -14.49 42.53 -44.89
CA SER A 209 -14.20 43.77 -45.60
C SER A 209 -15.30 44.82 -45.43
N ALA A 210 -14.89 46.08 -45.28
CA ALA A 210 -15.81 47.21 -45.08
C ALA A 210 -16.55 47.59 -46.37
N GLY A 211 -17.88 47.73 -46.28
CA GLY A 211 -18.68 48.45 -47.27
C GLY A 211 -18.71 49.96 -46.99
N PRO A 212 -18.84 50.83 -48.02
CA PRO A 212 -18.72 52.27 -47.82
C PRO A 212 -20.01 52.96 -47.35
N TYR A 213 -19.86 53.78 -46.30
CA TYR A 213 -20.56 55.02 -45.95
C TYR A 213 -22.09 55.17 -46.17
N ALA A 214 -22.80 55.42 -45.07
CA ALA A 214 -24.03 56.21 -45.03
C ALA A 214 -23.85 57.42 -44.07
N PRO A 215 -24.43 58.60 -44.35
CA PRO A 215 -24.20 59.84 -43.59
C PRO A 215 -24.96 59.89 -42.24
N PRO A 216 -24.53 60.76 -41.29
CA PRO A 216 -25.07 60.79 -39.93
C PRO A 216 -26.41 61.54 -39.81
N ALA A 217 -27.27 61.06 -38.90
CA ALA A 217 -28.48 61.75 -38.45
C ALA A 217 -28.19 62.67 -37.24
N PRO A 218 -28.94 63.78 -37.06
CA PRO A 218 -28.68 64.78 -36.02
C PRO A 218 -29.06 64.32 -34.59
N PRO A 219 -28.50 64.97 -33.54
CA PRO A 219 -28.68 64.57 -32.15
C PRO A 219 -30.00 65.07 -31.54
N ASN A 220 -30.51 64.35 -30.52
CA ASN A 220 -31.57 64.82 -29.64
C ASN A 220 -31.09 64.92 -28.17
N PRO A 221 -31.67 65.80 -27.33
CA PRO A 221 -31.06 66.25 -26.07
C PRO A 221 -31.33 65.32 -24.86
N PRO A 222 -30.68 65.57 -23.71
CA PRO A 222 -30.70 64.65 -22.56
C PRO A 222 -31.94 64.84 -21.66
N VAL A 223 -32.34 63.76 -20.99
CA VAL A 223 -33.19 63.81 -19.79
C VAL A 223 -32.49 63.07 -18.67
N ALA A 224 -32.30 63.74 -17.53
CA ALA A 224 -31.62 63.23 -16.35
C ALA A 224 -32.59 62.55 -15.37
N GLY A 225 -32.07 61.64 -14.55
CA GLY A 225 -32.81 61.04 -13.43
C GLY A 225 -31.94 60.06 -12.64
N PRO A 226 -31.41 60.44 -11.46
CA PRO A 226 -30.57 59.56 -10.65
C PRO A 226 -31.41 58.70 -9.69
N SER A 227 -30.95 57.49 -9.38
CA SER A 227 -31.36 56.72 -8.19
C SER A 227 -30.24 55.78 -7.75
N ALA A 228 -30.18 55.55 -6.44
CA ALA A 228 -29.02 55.02 -5.71
C ALA A 228 -28.92 53.46 -5.76
N PRO A 229 -27.85 52.83 -5.21
CA PRO A 229 -27.43 51.50 -5.63
C PRO A 229 -28.30 50.38 -5.04
N ALA A 230 -28.61 49.40 -5.90
CA ALA A 230 -29.00 48.05 -5.49
C ALA A 230 -27.81 47.11 -5.70
N PHE A 231 -27.54 46.24 -4.73
CA PHE A 231 -26.44 45.29 -4.78
C PHE A 231 -26.63 44.29 -5.94
N THR A 232 -25.69 44.27 -6.88
CA THR A 232 -25.64 43.26 -7.94
C THR A 232 -25.20 41.92 -7.35
N THR A 233 -26.15 41.01 -7.14
CA THR A 233 -25.87 39.57 -7.10
C THR A 233 -25.37 39.14 -8.48
N SER A 234 -24.17 38.55 -8.55
CA SER A 234 -23.66 37.96 -9.79
C SER A 234 -24.60 36.84 -10.29
N PRO A 235 -24.85 36.73 -11.60
CA PRO A 235 -25.62 35.61 -12.14
C PRO A 235 -24.80 34.31 -12.06
N SER A 236 -25.40 33.25 -11.53
CA SER A 236 -24.80 31.90 -11.56
C SER A 236 -24.71 31.37 -12.99
N PRO A 237 -23.62 30.70 -13.39
CA PRO A 237 -23.61 29.93 -14.63
C PRO A 237 -24.52 28.70 -14.50
N THR A 238 -25.55 28.62 -15.34
CA THR A 238 -26.49 27.50 -15.37
C THR A 238 -25.84 26.28 -16.03
N GLY A 239 -25.35 25.35 -15.22
CA GLY A 239 -24.74 24.11 -15.69
C GLY A 239 -24.19 23.28 -14.52
N SER A 240 -25.06 22.58 -13.81
CA SER A 240 -24.68 21.79 -12.64
C SER A 240 -25.45 20.47 -12.60
N SER A 241 -24.71 19.37 -12.65
CA SER A 241 -25.11 18.15 -11.95
C SER A 241 -25.29 18.50 -10.47
N THR A 242 -26.51 18.40 -9.96
CA THR A 242 -26.84 18.89 -8.61
C THR A 242 -26.20 17.99 -7.54
N VAL A 243 -25.00 18.35 -7.12
CA VAL A 243 -24.34 17.76 -5.94
C VAL A 243 -25.24 18.04 -4.74
N THR A 244 -25.70 16.99 -4.06
CA THR A 244 -26.48 17.10 -2.82
C THR A 244 -25.57 17.26 -1.61
N CYS A 245 -26.13 17.66 -0.47
CA CYS A 245 -25.37 17.86 0.76
C CYS A 245 -24.68 16.55 1.23
N PHE A 246 -23.35 16.58 1.36
CA PHE A 246 -22.49 15.44 1.71
C PHE A 246 -22.93 14.65 2.95
N PHE A 247 -23.46 15.31 3.98
CA PHE A 247 -23.88 14.65 5.22
C PHE A 247 -25.27 13.99 5.17
N ASP A 248 -26.15 14.46 4.28
CA ASP A 248 -27.49 13.91 4.09
C ASP A 248 -28.07 14.47 2.78
N PRO A 249 -28.36 13.61 1.77
CA PRO A 249 -28.96 14.04 0.51
C PRO A 249 -30.31 14.75 0.66
N ASN A 250 -31.07 14.48 1.72
CA ASN A 250 -32.38 15.09 1.98
C ASN A 250 -32.29 16.57 2.38
N HIS A 251 -31.10 17.07 2.76
CA HIS A 251 -30.87 18.48 3.02
C HIS A 251 -30.76 19.35 1.74
N GLY A 252 -30.97 18.76 0.55
CA GLY A 252 -30.98 19.48 -0.72
C GLY A 252 -29.57 19.73 -1.28
N PRO A 253 -29.38 20.76 -2.13
CA PRO A 253 -28.13 20.98 -2.83
C PRO A 253 -26.98 21.36 -1.89
N GLY A 254 -25.80 20.81 -2.17
CA GLY A 254 -24.53 21.21 -1.58
C GLY A 254 -24.05 22.51 -2.23
N THR A 255 -24.36 23.65 -1.60
CA THR A 255 -24.02 25.00 -2.09
C THR A 255 -22.76 25.58 -1.45
N THR A 256 -22.18 24.90 -0.46
CA THR A 256 -21.10 25.44 0.37
C THR A 256 -20.02 24.40 0.59
N THR A 257 -18.82 24.69 0.08
CA THR A 257 -17.60 23.94 0.37
C THR A 257 -17.19 24.16 1.83
N VAL A 258 -17.00 23.08 2.58
CA VAL A 258 -16.35 23.12 3.90
C VAL A 258 -15.21 22.12 3.97
N SER A 259 -14.19 22.42 4.77
CA SER A 259 -13.16 21.44 5.12
C SER A 259 -13.72 20.50 6.17
N TRP A 260 -13.93 19.24 5.81
CA TRP A 260 -14.37 18.19 6.72
C TRP A 260 -13.22 17.25 7.04
N SER A 261 -12.96 17.09 8.33
CA SER A 261 -12.02 16.10 8.85
C SER A 261 -12.80 14.87 9.34
N PRO A 262 -12.67 13.70 8.69
CA PRO A 262 -13.06 12.45 9.33
C PRO A 262 -12.23 12.25 10.61
N GLN A 263 -12.73 11.41 11.51
CA GLN A 263 -12.10 11.23 12.83
C GLN A 263 -10.62 10.80 12.78
N TRP A 264 -10.21 10.07 11.74
CA TRP A 264 -8.84 9.58 11.56
C TRP A 264 -8.40 9.70 10.09
N GLY A 265 -8.49 10.89 9.51
CA GLY A 265 -8.03 11.14 8.14
C GLY A 265 -7.81 12.61 7.80
N VAL A 266 -7.21 12.86 6.64
CA VAL A 266 -6.80 14.20 6.19
C VAL A 266 -8.05 15.09 5.94
N PRO A 267 -8.05 16.38 6.36
CA PRO A 267 -9.14 17.31 6.08
C PRO A 267 -9.34 17.45 4.56
N ARG A 268 -10.58 17.25 4.07
CA ARG A 268 -10.91 17.35 2.64
C ARG A 268 -12.09 18.31 2.38
N PRO A 269 -12.11 19.02 1.23
CA PRO A 269 -13.25 19.84 0.86
C PRO A 269 -14.46 18.97 0.52
N VAL A 270 -15.62 19.27 1.10
CA VAL A 270 -16.91 18.61 0.80
C VAL A 270 -18.01 19.63 0.54
N GLN A 271 -18.95 19.32 -0.36
CA GLN A 271 -20.11 20.16 -0.65
C GLN A 271 -21.25 19.91 0.33
N THR A 272 -21.76 20.96 0.97
CA THR A 272 -22.76 20.87 2.03
C THR A 272 -23.83 21.95 1.88
N CYS A 273 -25.03 21.71 2.41
CA CYS A 273 -26.01 22.79 2.57
C CYS A 273 -25.53 23.77 3.65
N GLY A 274 -26.00 25.02 3.62
CA GLY A 274 -25.58 26.05 4.59
C GLY A 274 -25.75 25.66 6.07
N GLY A 275 -26.78 24.87 6.40
CA GLY A 275 -27.01 24.39 7.76
C GLY A 275 -25.97 23.37 8.25
N CYS A 276 -25.50 22.48 7.37
CA CYS A 276 -24.40 21.57 7.68
C CYS A 276 -23.04 22.30 7.67
N ALA A 277 -22.84 23.26 6.76
CA ALA A 277 -21.62 24.07 6.70
C ALA A 277 -21.37 24.81 8.03
N GLN A 278 -22.41 25.43 8.59
CA GLN A 278 -22.33 26.10 9.89
C GLN A 278 -21.98 25.13 11.02
N ARG A 279 -22.58 23.93 11.08
CA ARG A 279 -22.23 22.94 12.12
C ARG A 279 -20.77 22.51 12.07
N VAL A 280 -20.19 22.35 10.88
CA VAL A 280 -18.76 22.03 10.72
C VAL A 280 -17.87 23.18 11.20
N GLN A 281 -18.29 24.43 10.99
CA GLN A 281 -17.55 25.62 11.41
C GLN A 281 -17.63 25.93 12.91
N THR A 282 -18.70 25.52 13.60
CA THR A 282 -18.94 25.82 15.03
C THR A 282 -18.59 24.70 16.00
N THR A 283 -18.15 23.54 15.50
CA THR A 283 -17.86 22.35 16.33
C THR A 283 -16.36 22.03 16.24
N ALA A 284 -15.76 21.54 17.33
CA ALA A 284 -14.37 21.08 17.31
C ALA A 284 -14.27 19.63 16.78
N PRO A 285 -13.26 19.27 15.96
CA PRO A 285 -13.06 17.91 15.47
C PRO A 285 -12.70 16.93 16.61
N PRO A 286 -12.91 15.61 16.45
CA PRO A 286 -13.29 14.89 15.22
C PRO A 286 -14.81 14.74 14.97
N PHE A 287 -15.22 14.62 13.70
CA PHE A 287 -16.64 14.59 13.29
C PHE A 287 -17.13 13.25 12.72
N TYR A 288 -17.61 12.35 13.57
CA TYR A 288 -18.65 11.38 13.19
C TYR A 288 -19.43 10.87 14.42
N THR A 289 -20.76 10.90 14.36
CA THR A 289 -21.63 10.08 15.22
C THR A 289 -22.95 9.85 14.50
N PRO A 290 -23.30 8.60 14.12
CA PRO A 290 -24.58 8.30 13.50
C PRO A 290 -25.70 8.22 14.56
N PRO A 291 -26.96 8.49 14.19
CA PRO A 291 -28.07 8.49 15.14
C PRO A 291 -28.47 7.06 15.56
N GLN A 292 -28.39 6.77 16.86
CA GLN A 292 -29.06 5.62 17.48
C GLN A 292 -30.54 5.97 17.72
N GLN A 293 -31.46 5.35 16.97
CA GLN A 293 -32.86 5.30 17.39
C GLN A 293 -33.01 4.24 18.49
N GLY A 294 -33.44 4.63 19.70
CA GLY A 294 -34.10 3.68 20.61
C GLY A 294 -33.78 3.71 22.11
N TYR A 295 -32.83 4.50 22.62
CA TYR A 295 -32.53 4.51 24.07
C TYR A 295 -32.46 5.92 24.70
N PRO A 296 -33.01 6.10 25.92
CA PRO A 296 -32.96 7.38 26.64
C PRO A 296 -31.53 7.68 27.14
N GLN A 297 -31.17 8.97 27.09
CA GLN A 297 -29.86 9.48 27.54
C GLN A 297 -29.65 9.27 29.05
N PRO A 298 -28.48 8.77 29.51
CA PRO A 298 -28.07 8.91 30.89
C PRO A 298 -27.75 10.38 31.20
N VAL A 299 -28.35 10.91 32.25
CA VAL A 299 -28.07 12.25 32.76
C VAL A 299 -26.63 12.39 33.26
N ALA A 300 -26.02 13.56 33.04
CA ALA A 300 -24.68 13.85 33.52
C ALA A 300 -24.60 13.88 35.06
N GLN A 301 -23.61 13.20 35.63
CA GLN A 301 -23.18 13.38 37.02
C GLN A 301 -21.66 13.61 37.07
N GLY A 302 -21.24 14.48 37.98
CA GLY A 302 -19.94 15.17 37.91
C GLY A 302 -18.74 14.39 38.45
N TYR A 303 -17.56 14.87 38.06
CA TYR A 303 -16.27 14.45 38.60
C TYR A 303 -16.12 14.81 40.09
N PRO A 304 -15.55 13.90 40.90
CA PRO A 304 -14.76 14.26 42.08
C PRO A 304 -13.25 14.11 41.78
N GLN A 305 -12.49 15.14 42.15
CA GLN A 305 -11.02 15.13 42.19
C GLN A 305 -10.51 14.23 43.33
N GLN A 306 -9.44 13.46 43.09
CA GLN A 306 -8.56 12.94 44.15
C GLN A 306 -7.10 13.08 43.73
N GLY A 307 -6.28 13.60 44.64
CA GLY A 307 -4.92 14.07 44.36
C GLY A 307 -3.81 13.07 44.68
N TYR A 308 -2.65 13.27 44.06
CA TYR A 308 -1.42 12.53 44.30
C TYR A 308 -0.56 13.18 45.43
N PRO A 309 0.00 12.40 46.36
CA PRO A 309 1.04 12.89 47.26
C PRO A 309 2.43 12.87 46.59
N GLN A 310 3.18 13.95 46.79
CA GLN A 310 4.59 14.10 46.38
C GLN A 310 5.53 13.44 47.39
N GLN A 311 6.60 12.79 46.92
CA GLN A 311 7.84 12.59 47.68
C GLN A 311 9.04 12.87 46.76
N GLY A 312 10.00 13.66 47.27
CA GLY A 312 11.05 14.28 46.47
C GLY A 312 12.43 13.64 46.61
N TYR A 313 13.29 13.93 45.64
CA TYR A 313 14.71 13.55 45.61
C TYR A 313 15.59 14.73 46.08
N PRO A 314 16.61 14.52 46.93
CA PRO A 314 17.64 15.53 47.21
C PRO A 314 18.75 15.52 46.12
N GLN A 315 19.25 16.71 45.77
CA GLN A 315 20.41 16.89 44.90
C GLN A 315 21.74 17.00 45.69
N GLN A 316 22.83 16.57 45.03
CA GLN A 316 24.24 16.96 45.19
C GLN A 316 24.98 16.40 43.95
N GLY A 317 26.02 16.99 43.35
CA GLY A 317 26.72 18.27 43.50
C GLY A 317 27.91 18.27 42.51
N TYR A 318 28.23 19.39 41.87
CA TYR A 318 29.19 19.44 40.73
C TYR A 318 30.67 19.51 41.13
N ALA A 319 31.57 18.88 40.34
CA ALA A 319 32.93 19.36 40.06
C ALA A 319 33.57 18.66 38.83
N GLN A 320 34.28 19.40 37.97
CA GLN A 320 35.33 18.88 37.07
C GLN A 320 36.72 19.01 37.73
N PRO A 321 37.78 18.36 37.21
CA PRO A 321 38.69 19.06 36.29
C PRO A 321 39.29 18.20 35.14
N TYR A 322 39.99 18.87 34.22
CA TYR A 322 40.84 18.31 33.16
C TYR A 322 42.19 17.78 33.69
N ALA A 323 42.80 16.77 33.04
CA ALA A 323 44.14 16.87 32.40
C ALA A 323 44.72 15.52 31.89
N ASP A 324 45.35 15.64 30.72
CA ASP A 324 46.42 14.87 30.03
C ASP A 324 47.30 13.87 30.84
N HIS A 325 47.63 12.69 30.24
CA HIS A 325 49.02 12.26 29.96
C HIS A 325 49.13 10.87 29.26
N ASP A 326 50.22 10.71 28.51
CA ASP A 326 50.57 9.57 27.63
C ASP A 326 51.69 8.67 28.24
N HIS A 327 52.02 7.56 27.56
CA HIS A 327 53.24 6.72 27.63
C HIS A 327 53.39 5.57 28.66
N HIS A 328 53.59 4.37 28.07
CA HIS A 328 54.67 3.38 28.30
C HIS A 328 54.68 2.34 29.47
N GLN A 329 54.50 1.07 29.03
CA GLN A 329 55.54 0.01 29.03
C GLN A 329 55.74 -0.90 30.28
N GLN A 330 56.28 -2.11 30.01
CA GLN A 330 56.68 -3.22 30.91
C GLN A 330 55.56 -4.19 31.35
N GLY A 331 55.79 -5.50 31.54
CA GLY A 331 56.98 -6.30 31.19
C GLY A 331 57.26 -7.52 32.09
N GLY A 332 56.95 -8.74 31.61
CA GLY A 332 57.66 -10.00 31.95
C GLY A 332 57.41 -10.74 33.29
N GLY A 333 57.48 -12.09 33.26
CA GLY A 333 57.57 -12.96 34.46
C GLY A 333 56.62 -14.19 34.50
N ARG A 334 56.78 -15.21 33.64
CA ARG A 334 57.40 -16.54 33.92
C ARG A 334 56.60 -17.47 34.89
N ARG A 335 55.95 -18.57 34.40
CA ARG A 335 56.41 -20.01 34.23
C ARG A 335 56.26 -20.87 35.52
N PHE A 336 55.94 -22.17 35.56
CA PHE A 336 55.68 -23.31 34.62
C PHE A 336 54.46 -24.14 35.16
N GLY A 337 53.97 -25.30 34.67
CA GLY A 337 54.31 -26.32 33.63
C GLY A 337 53.05 -27.18 33.30
N THR A 338 53.04 -28.45 32.83
CA THR A 338 54.10 -29.43 32.46
C THR A 338 53.55 -30.48 31.43
N GLY A 339 54.30 -30.77 30.35
CA GLY A 339 54.25 -32.03 29.54
C GLY A 339 53.13 -32.25 28.48
N ALA A 340 53.34 -32.95 27.34
CA ALA A 340 54.57 -33.44 26.68
C ALA A 340 54.37 -33.86 25.19
N LEU A 341 55.41 -33.64 24.35
CA LEU A 341 55.93 -34.35 23.14
C LEU A 341 54.98 -35.13 22.18
N ILE A 342 54.85 -34.79 20.88
CA ILE A 342 55.75 -35.04 19.70
C ILE A 342 55.83 -36.51 19.20
N GLY A 343 55.50 -36.72 17.92
CA GLY A 343 55.84 -37.91 17.11
C GLY A 343 55.33 -37.80 15.66
N ALA A 344 56.13 -38.18 14.65
CA ALA A 344 55.80 -38.10 13.22
C ALA A 344 56.15 -39.41 12.48
N GLY A 345 55.51 -39.72 11.34
CA GLY A 345 55.89 -40.91 10.54
C GLY A 345 55.03 -41.28 9.31
N ALA A 346 55.54 -40.94 8.12
CA ALA A 346 55.59 -41.73 6.88
C ALA A 346 54.34 -42.41 6.21
N ALA A 347 53.98 -41.85 5.05
CA ALA A 347 53.99 -42.48 3.70
C ALA A 347 53.19 -43.77 3.35
N GLY A 348 52.43 -43.67 2.25
CA GLY A 348 51.93 -44.78 1.43
C GLY A 348 51.35 -44.29 0.10
N LEU A 349 51.99 -44.62 -1.02
CA LEU A 349 51.57 -44.27 -2.40
C LEU A 349 50.87 -45.45 -3.10
N ILE A 350 50.05 -45.12 -4.12
CA ILE A 350 49.67 -45.76 -5.40
C ILE A 350 48.20 -45.32 -5.65
N GLY A 351 47.77 -44.77 -6.78
CA GLY A 351 48.41 -44.56 -8.09
C GLY A 351 47.40 -44.92 -9.19
N GLY A 352 47.11 -44.01 -10.13
CA GLY A 352 46.12 -44.27 -11.19
C GLY A 352 45.55 -42.99 -11.83
N ALA A 353 46.30 -42.40 -12.76
CA ALA A 353 45.80 -41.32 -13.60
C ALA A 353 45.40 -41.86 -14.99
N LEU A 354 44.32 -41.32 -15.56
CA LEU A 354 44.20 -41.13 -17.00
C LEU A 354 43.54 -39.77 -17.26
N LEU A 355 44.24 -38.93 -18.01
CA LEU A 355 43.66 -37.78 -18.70
C LEU A 355 43.00 -38.28 -19.98
N ASN A 356 41.94 -37.63 -20.42
CA ASN A 356 41.72 -37.47 -21.85
C ASN A 356 41.06 -36.11 -22.11
N GLU A 357 41.59 -35.41 -23.09
CA GLU A 357 41.15 -34.09 -23.55
C GLU A 357 40.21 -34.30 -24.75
N ALA A 358 39.15 -33.49 -24.88
CA ALA A 358 38.57 -33.05 -26.17
C ALA A 358 37.41 -32.06 -25.94
N PHE A 359 37.24 -31.17 -26.90
CA PHE A 359 36.14 -30.21 -27.02
C PHE A 359 34.88 -30.90 -27.56
N ASP A 360 33.70 -30.34 -27.28
CA ASP A 360 32.79 -29.89 -28.35
C ASP A 360 31.74 -28.91 -27.81
N ASP A 361 31.29 -28.00 -28.68
CA ASP A 361 30.12 -27.14 -28.49
C ASP A 361 28.83 -27.95 -28.69
N ASP A 362 27.81 -27.76 -27.86
CA ASP A 362 26.43 -28.10 -28.24
C ASP A 362 25.40 -27.24 -27.47
N GLU A 363 24.34 -26.83 -28.18
CA GLU A 363 23.31 -25.91 -27.67
C GLU A 363 22.32 -26.58 -26.71
N PRO A 364 21.69 -25.82 -25.78
CA PRO A 364 20.55 -26.33 -25.01
C PRO A 364 19.29 -26.43 -25.89
N GLU A 365 18.96 -27.66 -26.29
CA GLU A 365 17.73 -28.03 -27.00
C GLU A 365 16.46 -27.50 -26.30
N VAL A 366 15.61 -26.78 -27.05
CA VAL A 366 14.35 -26.22 -26.53
C VAL A 366 13.26 -27.30 -26.49
N VAL A 367 13.08 -27.93 -25.33
CA VAL A 367 11.98 -28.88 -25.10
C VAL A 367 10.65 -28.14 -24.97
N VAL A 368 9.92 -28.01 -26.09
CA VAL A 368 8.51 -27.55 -26.11
C VAL A 368 7.59 -28.72 -25.75
N ASN A 369 7.25 -28.86 -24.46
CA ASN A 369 6.20 -29.78 -24.04
C ASN A 369 4.81 -29.17 -24.26
N ASN A 370 4.31 -29.29 -25.49
CA ASN A 370 2.89 -29.17 -25.79
C ASN A 370 2.18 -30.46 -25.34
N PHE A 371 1.43 -30.40 -24.23
CA PHE A 371 0.37 -31.38 -23.93
C PHE A 371 -0.99 -30.70 -24.02
N TYR A 372 -1.64 -30.90 -25.16
CA TYR A 372 -3.08 -30.81 -25.34
C TYR A 372 -3.62 -32.24 -25.34
N GLU A 373 -4.43 -32.61 -24.35
CA GLU A 373 -5.41 -33.71 -24.45
C GLU A 373 -6.70 -33.28 -23.73
N ASP A 374 -7.82 -33.76 -24.24
CA ASP A 374 -9.22 -33.27 -24.15
C ASP A 374 -9.82 -32.97 -22.75
#